data_AF-A0A972CHF5-F1
#
_entry.id   AF-A0A972CHF5-F1
#
_cell.length_a   1.000
_cell.length_b   1.000
_cell.length_c   1.000
_cell.angle_alpha   90.00
_cell.angle_beta   90.00
_cell.angle_gamma   90.00
#
_symmetry.space_group_name_H-M   'P 1'
#
loop_
_entity.id
_entity.type
_entity.pdbx_description
1 polymer ?
#
loop_
_entity_poly.entity_id
_entity_poly.type
_entity_poly.pdbx_seq_one_letter_code
_entity_poly.pdbx_strand_id
1 'polypeptide(L)'
;FTDVIELHREAGDSSGMKYSIVEYKRGTPKPDDRDEVQLCAQAICLEEMLGISLNGGYMYYGETRRRHYVEFSKELRSRVKTLADKMHVLYAHGITPPAVKGKRCKNCSMKDICLPQLGSGNKKAEIYMAGIVDEMMKEVY
;
A
#
# COMPACT_ATOMS: atom_id res chain seq x y z
N PHE A 1 -12.07 -7.93 0.06
CA PHE A 1 -12.01 -6.48 -0.17
C PHE A 1 -13.42 -6.01 -0.13
N THR A 2 -13.78 -5.24 0.88
CA THR A 2 -15.14 -4.78 1.04
C THR A 2 -15.01 -3.32 1.41
N ASP A 3 -15.17 -2.50 0.40
CA ASP A 3 -15.22 -1.05 0.53
C ASP A 3 -16.70 -0.73 0.35
N VAL A 4 -17.29 -0.07 1.34
CA VAL A 4 -18.73 0.21 1.34
C VAL A 4 -18.92 1.70 1.16
N ILE A 5 -19.72 2.08 0.18
CA ILE A 5 -20.23 3.44 0.05
C ILE A 5 -21.64 3.44 0.61
N GLU A 6 -21.83 4.16 1.71
CA GLU A 6 -23.13 4.35 2.34
C GLU A 6 -23.79 5.61 1.77
N LEU A 7 -25.06 5.47 1.39
CA LEU A 7 -25.91 6.54 0.88
C LEU A 7 -26.98 6.85 1.93
N HIS A 8 -26.96 8.07 2.45
CA HIS A 8 -27.94 8.54 3.43
C HIS A 8 -28.78 9.65 2.79
N ARG A 9 -30.11 9.55 2.88
CA ARG A 9 -31.00 10.66 2.51
C ARG A 9 -31.03 11.66 3.66
N GLU A 10 -30.85 12.94 3.39
CA GLU A 10 -31.07 13.95 4.42
C GLU A 10 -32.57 14.10 4.70
N ALA A 11 -32.93 14.11 5.98
CA ALA A 11 -34.32 14.28 6.39
C ALA A 11 -34.74 15.74 6.15
N GLY A 12 -35.68 15.95 5.24
CA GLY A 12 -36.30 17.25 4.99
C GLY A 12 -35.88 17.96 3.70
N ASP A 13 -34.86 17.45 2.99
CA ASP A 13 -34.53 17.92 1.64
C ASP A 13 -34.83 16.83 0.61
N SER A 14 -35.54 17.22 -0.46
CA SER A 14 -35.98 16.28 -1.50
C SER A 14 -34.90 16.02 -2.56
N SER A 15 -33.73 16.63 -2.43
CA SER A 15 -32.62 16.55 -3.41
C SER A 15 -31.27 16.04 -2.90
N GLY A 16 -31.00 16.06 -1.59
CA GLY A 16 -29.66 15.77 -1.06
C GLY A 16 -29.39 14.30 -0.70
N MET A 17 -28.44 13.64 -1.39
CA MET A 17 -27.83 12.39 -0.96
C MET A 17 -26.47 12.67 -0.30
N LYS A 18 -26.28 12.14 0.92
CA LYS A 18 -25.01 12.18 1.63
C LYS A 18 -24.27 10.87 1.44
N TYR A 19 -23.03 10.98 0.97
CA TYR A 19 -22.15 9.85 0.71
C TYR A 19 -21.16 9.69 1.87
N SER A 20 -20.91 8.44 2.27
CA SER A 20 -19.88 8.11 3.26
C SER A 20 -19.14 6.86 2.82
N ILE A 21 -17.81 6.88 2.86
CA ILE A 21 -16.97 5.73 2.52
C ILE A 21 -16.52 5.00 3.80
N VAL A 22 -16.60 3.66 3.76
CA VAL A 22 -16.15 2.77 4.84
C VAL A 22 -15.20 1.71 4.28
N GLU A 23 -13.94 1.76 4.69
CA GLU A 23 -12.91 0.76 4.35
C GLU A 23 -12.86 -0.32 5.44
N TYR A 24 -13.04 -1.59 5.06
CA TYR A 24 -12.99 -2.71 6.00
C TYR A 24 -11.61 -3.37 6.00
N LYS A 25 -10.93 -3.31 7.15
CA LYS A 25 -9.67 -4.03 7.40
C LYS A 25 -9.92 -5.20 8.36
N ARG A 26 -9.32 -6.36 8.07
CA ARG A 26 -9.44 -7.54 8.95
C ARG A 26 -8.72 -7.36 10.28
N GLY A 27 -7.50 -6.83 10.26
CA GLY A 27 -6.63 -6.73 11.43
C GLY A 27 -6.76 -5.41 12.18
N THR A 28 -5.67 -4.99 12.82
CA THR A 28 -5.55 -3.72 13.57
C THR A 28 -5.00 -2.56 12.73
N PRO A 29 -5.19 -1.31 13.21
CA PRO A 29 -4.56 -0.12 12.64
C PRO A 29 -3.05 -0.28 12.43
N LYS A 30 -2.55 0.31 11.35
CA LYS A 30 -1.12 0.35 11.05
C LYS A 30 -0.46 1.51 11.80
N PRO A 31 0.85 1.38 12.11
CA PRO A 31 1.59 2.46 12.78
C PRO A 31 1.90 3.64 11.87
N ASP A 32 1.67 3.52 10.56
CA ASP A 32 1.88 4.55 9.55
C ASP A 32 0.57 4.92 8.84
N ASP A 33 0.65 5.92 7.97
CA ASP A 33 -0.49 6.58 7.30
C ASP A 33 -1.07 5.79 6.12
N ARG A 34 -0.65 4.54 5.90
CA ARG A 34 -0.94 3.83 4.64
C ARG A 34 -2.43 3.56 4.45
N ASP A 35 -3.14 3.31 5.55
CA ASP A 35 -4.56 2.95 5.53
C ASP A 35 -5.40 4.21 5.30
N GLU A 36 -5.05 5.32 5.94
CA GLU A 36 -5.65 6.65 5.75
C GLU A 36 -5.40 7.19 4.33
N VAL A 37 -4.17 7.04 3.82
CA VAL A 37 -3.83 7.40 2.44
C VAL A 37 -4.66 6.60 1.44
N GLN A 38 -4.86 5.30 1.66
CA GLN A 38 -5.69 4.46 0.80
C GLN A 38 -7.15 4.95 0.80
N LEU A 39 -7.72 5.19 1.99
CA LEU A 39 -9.10 5.65 2.14
C LEU A 39 -9.31 7.04 1.49
N CYS A 40 -8.37 7.96 1.69
CA CYS A 40 -8.41 9.28 1.06
C CYS A 40 -8.30 9.19 -0.48
N ALA A 41 -7.45 8.30 -1.00
CA ALA A 41 -7.36 8.07 -2.44
C ALA A 41 -8.68 7.56 -3.04
N GLN A 42 -9.36 6.63 -2.36
CA GLN A 42 -10.69 6.17 -2.78
C GLN A 42 -11.71 7.31 -2.78
N ALA A 43 -11.67 8.19 -1.78
CA ALA A 43 -12.54 9.35 -1.69
C ALA A 43 -12.33 10.32 -2.86
N ILE A 44 -11.07 10.62 -3.21
CA ILE A 44 -10.74 11.46 -4.38
C ILE A 44 -11.35 10.87 -5.65
N CYS A 45 -11.18 9.56 -5.89
CA CYS A 45 -11.79 8.91 -7.06
C CYS A 45 -13.32 9.05 -7.07
N LEU A 46 -13.96 8.89 -5.91
CA LEU A 46 -15.42 8.98 -5.80
C LEU A 46 -15.94 10.41 -6.02
N GLU A 47 -15.23 11.41 -5.50
CA GLU A 47 -15.50 12.83 -5.75
C GLU A 47 -15.43 13.16 -7.23
N GLU A 48 -14.39 12.69 -7.94
CA GLU A 48 -14.24 12.87 -9.39
C GLU A 48 -15.33 12.17 -10.19
N MET A 49 -15.70 10.94 -9.81
CA MET A 49 -16.70 10.15 -10.51
C MET A 49 -18.13 10.71 -10.35
N LEU A 50 -18.45 11.29 -9.19
CA LEU A 50 -19.83 11.69 -8.85
C LEU A 50 -20.03 13.21 -8.75
N GLY A 51 -18.97 14.01 -8.84
CA GLY A 51 -19.05 15.46 -8.66
C GLY A 51 -19.43 15.88 -7.24
N ILE A 52 -19.06 15.10 -6.24
CA ILE A 52 -19.36 15.33 -4.82
C ILE A 52 -18.12 15.82 -4.06
N SER A 53 -18.30 16.21 -2.79
CA SER A 53 -17.20 16.45 -1.86
C SER A 53 -17.36 15.67 -0.56
N LEU A 54 -16.27 15.05 -0.11
CA LEU A 54 -16.17 14.28 1.12
C LEU A 54 -15.15 14.91 2.07
N ASN A 55 -15.59 15.22 3.28
CA ASN A 55 -14.73 15.75 4.35
C ASN A 55 -13.99 14.64 5.13
N GLY A 56 -14.42 13.39 4.98
CA GLY A 56 -13.82 12.26 5.68
C GLY A 56 -14.53 10.95 5.36
N GLY A 57 -14.02 9.88 5.95
CA GLY A 57 -14.54 8.52 5.82
C GLY A 57 -14.28 7.72 7.09
N TYR A 58 -14.58 6.43 7.03
CA TYR A 58 -14.41 5.53 8.17
C TYR A 58 -13.53 4.34 7.82
N MET A 59 -12.63 4.01 8.73
CA MET A 59 -11.92 2.74 8.77
C MET A 59 -12.65 1.82 9.75
N TYR A 60 -13.03 0.62 9.33
CA TYR A 60 -13.57 -0.41 10.23
C TYR A 60 -12.57 -1.55 10.37
N TYR A 61 -12.04 -1.73 11.59
CA TYR A 61 -11.11 -2.81 11.90
C TYR A 61 -11.86 -3.98 12.54
N GLY A 62 -11.80 -5.15 11.90
CA GLY A 62 -12.57 -6.34 12.28
C GLY A 62 -12.25 -6.86 13.69
N GLU A 63 -11.00 -6.73 14.14
CA GLU A 63 -10.60 -7.16 15.48
C GLU A 63 -11.12 -6.21 16.58
N THR A 64 -11.10 -4.90 16.36
CA THR A 64 -11.62 -3.93 17.34
C THR A 64 -13.13 -3.75 17.24
N ARG A 65 -13.74 -4.13 16.11
CA ARG A 65 -15.15 -3.97 15.75
C ARG A 65 -15.65 -2.53 15.90
N ARG A 66 -14.78 -1.56 15.65
CA ARG A 66 -15.07 -0.12 15.76
C ARG A 66 -14.76 0.61 14.47
N ARG A 67 -15.57 1.64 14.19
CA ARG A 67 -15.30 2.63 13.15
C ARG A 67 -14.35 3.68 13.71
N HIS A 68 -13.33 4.03 12.93
CA HIS A 68 -12.41 5.12 13.18
C HIS A 68 -12.63 6.15 12.09
N TYR A 69 -13.02 7.37 12.47
CA TYR A 69 -13.17 8.45 11.53
C TYR A 69 -11.80 8.93 11.06
N VAL A 70 -11.66 9.14 9.76
CA VAL A 70 -10.48 9.70 9.11
C VAL A 70 -10.92 10.98 8.40
N GLU A 71 -10.36 12.10 8.82
CA GLU A 71 -10.57 13.39 8.17
C GLU A 71 -9.72 13.49 6.89
N PHE A 72 -10.32 13.92 5.78
CA PHE A 72 -9.62 14.13 4.52
C PHE A 72 -9.03 15.54 4.44
N SER A 73 -8.09 15.79 5.34
CA SER A 73 -7.41 17.08 5.44
C SER A 73 -6.63 17.43 4.16
N LYS A 74 -6.29 18.70 3.99
CA LYS A 74 -5.46 19.16 2.86
C LYS A 74 -4.11 18.46 2.84
N GLU A 75 -3.54 18.20 4.01
CA GLU A 75 -2.26 17.50 4.20
C GLU A 75 -2.37 16.06 3.72
N LEU A 76 -3.43 15.34 4.11
CA LEU A 76 -3.66 13.96 3.68
C LEU A 76 -3.92 13.86 2.17
N ARG A 77 -4.68 14.79 1.59
CA ARG A 77 -4.87 14.87 0.13
C ARG A 77 -3.57 15.16 -0.60
N SER A 78 -2.77 16.09 -0.10
CA SER A 78 -1.44 16.39 -0.64
C SER A 78 -0.50 15.17 -0.55
N ARG A 79 -0.60 14.42 0.55
CA ARG A 79 0.14 13.17 0.76
C ARG A 79 -0.22 12.12 -0.28
N VAL A 80 -1.51 11.91 -0.55
CA VAL A 80 -1.99 11.01 -1.63
C VAL A 80 -1.42 11.44 -2.98
N LYS A 81 -1.59 12.71 -3.35
CA LYS A 81 -1.09 13.23 -4.63
C LYS A 81 0.42 13.02 -4.78
N THR A 82 1.19 13.38 -3.75
CA THR A 82 2.65 13.21 -3.75
C THR A 82 3.07 11.75 -3.94
N LEU A 83 2.37 10.81 -3.31
CA LEU A 83 2.66 9.37 -3.44
C LEU A 83 2.27 8.84 -4.82
N ALA A 84 1.12 9.26 -5.36
CA ALA A 84 0.68 8.91 -6.71
C ALA A 84 1.67 9.43 -7.76
N ASP A 85 2.07 10.70 -7.67
CA ASP A 85 3.04 11.32 -8.58
C ASP A 85 4.38 10.56 -8.56
N LYS A 86 4.89 10.22 -7.37
CA LYS A 86 6.12 9.42 -7.23
C LYS A 86 5.99 8.04 -7.87
N MET A 87 4.85 7.36 -7.68
CA MET A 87 4.59 6.06 -8.30
C MET A 87 4.57 6.18 -9.83
N HIS A 88 3.89 7.19 -10.38
CA HIS A 88 3.83 7.43 -11.81
C HIS A 88 5.20 7.76 -12.42
N VAL A 89 6.04 8.54 -11.73
CA VAL A 89 7.43 8.80 -12.17
C VAL A 89 8.23 7.50 -12.26
N LEU A 90 8.18 6.65 -11.23
CA LEU A 90 8.89 5.37 -11.23
C LEU A 90 8.42 4.46 -12.36
N TYR A 91 7.10 4.37 -12.55
CA TYR A 91 6.48 3.59 -13.61
C TYR A 91 6.91 4.07 -15.00
N ALA A 92 6.84 5.37 -15.27
CA ALA A 92 7.19 5.95 -16.57
C ALA A 92 8.66 5.72 -16.94
N HIS A 93 9.56 5.66 -15.96
CA HIS A 93 10.99 5.40 -16.17
C HIS A 93 11.35 3.90 -16.12
N GLY A 94 10.39 3.01 -15.89
CA GLY A 94 10.66 1.58 -15.71
C GLY A 94 11.53 1.26 -14.50
N ILE A 95 11.57 2.15 -13.50
CA ILE A 95 12.41 2.00 -12.31
C ILE A 95 11.66 1.20 -11.25
N THR A 96 12.19 0.03 -10.90
CA THR A 96 11.74 -0.72 -9.72
C THR A 96 12.62 -0.36 -8.52
N PRO A 97 12.07 0.23 -7.44
CA PRO A 97 12.87 0.59 -6.28
C PRO A 97 13.56 -0.62 -5.64
N PRO A 98 14.77 -0.45 -5.07
CA PRO A 98 15.46 -1.53 -4.37
C PRO A 98 14.62 -2.11 -3.24
N ALA A 99 14.56 -3.44 -3.18
CA ALA A 99 13.80 -4.13 -2.15
C ALA A 99 14.47 -3.98 -0.78
N VAL A 100 13.73 -3.46 0.21
CA VAL A 100 14.19 -3.42 1.60
C VAL A 100 13.80 -4.71 2.31
N LYS A 101 14.79 -5.56 2.61
CA LYS A 101 14.59 -6.83 3.33
C LYS A 101 13.99 -6.59 4.72
N GLY A 102 13.02 -7.40 5.09
CA GLY A 102 12.40 -7.37 6.42
C GLY A 102 11.50 -8.57 6.69
N LYS A 103 10.84 -8.60 7.85
CA LYS A 103 9.93 -9.69 8.25
C LYS A 103 8.82 -9.95 7.21
N ARG A 104 8.35 -8.88 6.54
CA ARG A 104 7.35 -8.92 5.46
C ARG A 104 7.75 -9.79 4.26
N CYS A 105 9.04 -9.96 3.98
CA CYS A 105 9.51 -10.73 2.82
C CYS A 105 9.11 -12.21 2.89
N LYS A 106 8.91 -12.76 4.09
CA LYS A 106 8.51 -14.17 4.25
C LYS A 106 7.14 -14.47 3.66
N ASN A 107 6.22 -13.51 3.75
CA ASN A 107 4.83 -13.61 3.29
C ASN A 107 4.56 -12.72 2.05
N CYS A 108 5.60 -12.23 1.39
CA CYS A 108 5.46 -11.39 0.22
C CYS A 108 5.06 -12.23 -0.99
N SER A 109 3.99 -11.85 -1.69
CA SER A 109 3.55 -12.51 -2.93
C SER A 109 4.61 -12.47 -4.03
N MET A 110 5.51 -11.48 -3.99
CA MET A 110 6.58 -11.31 -4.98
C MET A 110 7.90 -11.96 -4.54
N LYS A 111 7.92 -12.78 -3.49
CA LYS A 111 9.16 -13.33 -2.91
C LYS A 111 10.01 -14.09 -3.92
N ASP A 112 9.37 -14.91 -4.76
CA ASP A 112 10.08 -15.79 -5.70
C ASP A 112 10.58 -15.05 -6.95
N ILE A 113 10.02 -13.87 -7.22
CA ILE A 113 10.48 -12.96 -8.28
C ILE A 113 11.58 -12.02 -7.74
N CYS A 114 11.38 -11.48 -6.54
CA CYS A 114 12.30 -10.54 -5.90
C CYS A 114 13.57 -11.22 -5.36
N LEU A 115 13.51 -12.52 -5.01
CA LEU A 115 14.61 -13.32 -4.47
C LEU A 115 15.41 -12.62 -3.35
N PRO A 116 14.77 -12.17 -2.26
CA PRO A 116 15.39 -11.34 -1.22
C PRO A 116 16.56 -12.03 -0.49
N GLN A 117 16.68 -13.36 -0.62
CA GLN A 117 17.79 -14.15 -0.08
C GLN A 117 19.11 -13.80 -0.78
N LEU A 118 19.07 -13.54 -2.10
CA LEU A 118 20.24 -13.31 -2.94
C LEU A 118 20.85 -11.93 -2.72
N GLY A 119 20.02 -10.90 -2.45
CA GLY A 119 20.49 -9.55 -2.15
C GLY A 119 21.11 -9.37 -0.75
N SER A 120 21.26 -10.45 0.03
CA SER A 120 21.72 -10.40 1.43
C SER A 120 23.14 -10.91 1.64
N GLY A 121 23.77 -11.44 0.60
CA GLY A 121 25.12 -12.00 0.70
C GLY A 121 26.16 -10.91 0.51
N ASN A 122 26.93 -10.58 1.56
CA ASN A 122 28.18 -9.81 1.46
C ASN A 122 29.28 -10.53 0.64
N LYS A 123 28.99 -11.69 0.05
CA LYS A 123 29.91 -12.31 -0.90
C LYS A 123 29.63 -11.71 -2.26
N LYS A 124 30.57 -10.89 -2.75
CA LYS A 124 30.62 -10.54 -4.17
C LYS A 124 30.49 -11.82 -4.98
N ALA A 125 29.78 -11.75 -6.11
CA ALA A 125 29.62 -12.90 -7.01
C ALA A 125 30.99 -13.54 -7.33
N GLU A 126 32.03 -12.72 -7.47
CA GLU A 126 33.43 -13.14 -7.63
C GLU A 126 33.93 -14.11 -6.54
N ILE A 127 33.64 -13.83 -5.26
CA ILE A 127 34.07 -14.67 -4.13
C ILE A 127 33.29 -15.99 -4.10
N TYR A 128 32.00 -15.95 -4.43
CA TYR A 128 31.17 -17.15 -4.53
C TYR A 128 31.65 -18.06 -5.67
N MET A 129 31.90 -17.48 -6.85
CA MET A 129 32.40 -18.20 -8.02
C MET A 129 33.79 -18.79 -7.76
N ALA A 130 34.69 -18.03 -7.13
CA ALA A 130 36.02 -18.53 -6.78
C ALA A 130 35.96 -19.74 -5.83
N GLY A 131 35.04 -19.74 -4.86
CA GLY A 131 34.83 -20.89 -3.96
C GLY A 131 34.36 -22.14 -4.67
N ILE A 132 33.41 -22.01 -5.61
CA ILE A 132 32.95 -23.15 -6.42
C ILE A 132 34.08 -23.70 -7.27
N VAL A 133 34.85 -22.83 -7.93
CA VAL A 133 35.99 -23.27 -8.75
C VAL A 133 37.03 -23.99 -7.90
N ASP A 134 37.32 -23.50 -6.69
CA ASP A 134 38.29 -24.12 -5.78
C ASP A 134 37.82 -25.50 -5.26
N GLU A 135 36.51 -25.67 -4.97
CA GLU A 135 35.92 -26.97 -4.66
C GLU A 135 36.00 -27.94 -5.83
N MET A 136 35.62 -27.50 -7.04
CA MET A 136 35.71 -28.33 -8.25
C MET A 136 37.15 -28.77 -8.55
N MET A 137 38.13 -27.91 -8.30
CA MET A 137 39.55 -28.25 -8.48
C MET A 137 40.03 -29.27 -7.44
N LYS A 138 39.51 -29.26 -6.21
CA LYS A 138 39.85 -30.26 -5.17
C LYS A 138 39.26 -31.64 -5.42
N GLU A 139 38.21 -31.75 -6.24
CA GLU A 139 37.66 -33.05 -6.64
C GLU A 139 38.39 -33.66 -7.85
N VAL A 140 39.15 -32.84 -8.58
CA VAL A 140 39.90 -33.25 -9.79
C VAL A 140 41.35 -33.66 -9.47
N TYR A 141 41.89 -33.25 -8.31
CA TYR A 141 43.23 -33.60 -7.82
C TYR A 141 43.17 -34.39 -6.51
#